data_AF-A0A2N5KED5-F1
#
_entry.id   AF-A0A2N5KED5-F1
#
_cell.length_a   1.000
_cell.length_b   1.000
_cell.length_c   1.000
_cell.angle_alpha   90.00
_cell.angle_beta   90.00
_cell.angle_gamma   90.00
#
_symmetry.space_group_name_H-M   'P 1'
#
loop_
_entity.id
_entity.type
_entity.pdbx_description
1 polymer ?
#
loop_
_entity_poly.entity_id
_entity_poly.type
_entity_poly.pdbx_seq_one_letter_code
_entity_poly.pdbx_strand_id
1 'polypeptide(L)'
;MTQSIPQIPTANPHIYHAALEAVVRVDDSSSGRVRLAGLDRAALLQRLTTNDVVRLKPGEGTRTVLVNHHARILDVLTVYALPEHLLVVTQPGSSGQLGRFLQGKIFFNDKVTVEDVSSGTLQLQLYGKEVPALINELTSLDVQSWPVHHIQAATIGNAQVWIARTLPLGGSGFVVFAQNEARESVEGAFATVPLLDPPTFEVLRIEHGYGAPRREHSTEYIPLETGLADAVSFTKGCYVGQEIIARMESRNRLAKRLIGLRLERAVEPGGKLMHENKEVGDLTSTAISPRFGPIGLGYVRTAMAVPGTAVEAGAGVTAQVVELPFTY
;
A
#
# COMPACT_ATOMS: atom_id res chain seq x y z
N MET A 1 -16.04 -24.16 19.70
CA MET A 1 -15.36 -23.08 18.96
C MET A 1 -14.44 -23.72 17.96
N THR A 2 -14.92 -23.97 16.75
CA THR A 2 -14.13 -24.50 15.65
C THR A 2 -13.16 -23.41 15.25
N GLN A 3 -11.88 -23.53 15.62
CA GLN A 3 -10.83 -22.69 15.06
C GLN A 3 -10.81 -23.02 13.56
N SER A 4 -11.29 -22.10 12.72
CA SER A 4 -11.17 -22.24 11.28
C SER A 4 -9.68 -22.29 10.97
N ILE A 5 -9.23 -23.39 10.37
CA ILE A 5 -7.89 -23.48 9.79
C ILE A 5 -7.78 -22.25 8.85
N PRO A 6 -6.80 -21.36 9.04
CA PRO A 6 -6.62 -20.25 8.11
C PRO A 6 -6.44 -20.83 6.72
N GLN A 7 -7.34 -20.48 5.80
CA GLN A 7 -7.32 -21.00 4.45
C GLN A 7 -6.38 -20.14 3.63
N ILE A 8 -5.37 -20.76 3.01
CA ILE A 8 -4.45 -20.07 2.10
C ILE A 8 -5.27 -19.33 1.02
N PRO A 9 -5.08 -18.00 0.88
CA PRO A 9 -5.81 -17.20 -0.08
C PRO A 9 -5.74 -17.81 -1.48
N THR A 10 -6.90 -18.08 -2.07
CA THR A 10 -7.02 -18.63 -3.43
C THR A 10 -7.95 -17.72 -4.20
N ALA A 11 -7.51 -17.22 -5.35
CA ALA A 11 -8.27 -16.24 -6.11
C ALA A 11 -9.53 -16.88 -6.71
N ASN A 12 -10.63 -16.12 -6.75
CA ASN A 12 -11.76 -16.43 -7.61
C ASN A 12 -11.35 -16.13 -9.07
N PRO A 13 -11.29 -17.12 -9.98
CA PRO A 13 -10.78 -16.91 -11.33
C PRO A 13 -11.54 -15.84 -12.14
N HIS A 14 -12.86 -15.72 -11.94
CA HIS A 14 -13.68 -14.75 -12.66
C HIS A 14 -13.39 -13.31 -12.20
N ILE A 15 -13.28 -13.10 -10.89
CA ILE A 15 -12.95 -11.80 -10.30
C ILE A 15 -11.50 -11.43 -10.60
N TYR A 16 -10.58 -12.40 -10.52
CA TYR A 16 -9.18 -12.24 -10.89
C TYR A 16 -9.05 -11.76 -12.35
N HIS A 17 -9.74 -12.42 -13.28
CA HIS A 17 -9.75 -12.01 -14.68
C HIS A 17 -10.37 -10.62 -14.86
N ALA A 18 -11.49 -10.32 -14.20
CA ALA A 18 -12.11 -9.00 -14.25
C ALA A 18 -11.19 -7.88 -13.73
N ALA A 19 -10.39 -8.14 -12.68
CA ALA A 19 -9.44 -7.19 -12.13
C ALA A 19 -8.28 -6.85 -13.07
N LEU A 20 -8.00 -7.73 -14.05
CA LEU A 20 -6.98 -7.52 -15.06
C LEU A 20 -7.56 -6.91 -16.34
N GLU A 21 -8.71 -7.41 -16.76
CA GLU A 21 -9.26 -7.18 -18.10
C GLU A 21 -10.47 -6.26 -18.15
N ALA A 22 -11.04 -5.85 -17.02
CA ALA A 22 -12.22 -5.00 -16.97
C ALA A 22 -12.10 -3.98 -15.82
N VAL A 23 -13.09 -3.94 -14.93
CA VAL A 23 -13.15 -3.11 -13.72
C VAL A 23 -13.62 -3.99 -12.56
N VAL A 24 -12.96 -3.88 -11.42
CA VAL A 24 -13.46 -4.37 -10.13
C VAL A 24 -13.38 -3.26 -9.08
N ARG A 25 -14.17 -3.37 -8.02
CA ARG A 25 -14.18 -2.40 -6.91
C ARG A 25 -13.93 -3.05 -5.56
N VAL A 26 -13.31 -2.31 -4.65
CA VAL A 26 -13.09 -2.69 -3.24
C VAL A 26 -13.61 -1.57 -2.36
N ASP A 27 -14.45 -1.90 -1.39
CA ASP A 27 -14.68 -0.98 -0.27
C ASP A 27 -13.47 -1.02 0.67
N ASP A 28 -12.69 0.05 0.65
CA ASP A 28 -11.51 0.23 1.49
C ASP A 28 -11.75 1.34 2.53
N SER A 29 -13.00 1.52 2.94
CA SER A 29 -13.35 2.43 4.04
C SER A 29 -12.70 2.02 5.37
N SER A 30 -12.14 0.81 5.47
CA SER A 30 -11.35 0.34 6.62
C SER A 30 -9.96 0.99 6.74
N SER A 31 -9.39 1.45 5.62
CA SER A 31 -8.18 2.29 5.64
C SER A 31 -8.48 3.60 6.39
N GLY A 32 -7.49 4.13 7.09
CA GLY A 32 -7.69 5.34 7.86
C GLY A 32 -7.51 6.59 7.00
N ARG A 33 -8.23 7.67 7.33
CA ARG A 33 -8.16 8.97 6.65
C ARG A 33 -8.00 10.06 7.68
N VAL A 34 -6.85 10.73 7.70
CA VAL A 34 -6.53 11.81 8.62
C VAL A 34 -6.38 13.11 7.84
N ARG A 35 -7.18 14.11 8.21
CA ARG A 35 -7.11 15.47 7.67
C ARG A 35 -6.13 16.30 8.47
N LEU A 36 -5.15 16.89 7.79
CA LEU A 36 -4.21 17.86 8.37
C LEU A 36 -4.41 19.22 7.72
N ALA A 37 -4.85 20.22 8.49
CA ALA A 37 -5.04 21.59 8.00
C ALA A 37 -4.15 22.58 8.75
N GLY A 38 -4.09 23.83 8.28
CA GLY A 38 -3.24 24.89 8.86
C GLY A 38 -1.91 25.06 8.13
N LEU A 39 -1.21 26.17 8.40
CA LEU A 39 -0.03 26.61 7.66
C LEU A 39 1.15 25.64 7.78
N ASP A 40 1.30 24.96 8.92
CA ASP A 40 2.44 24.08 9.20
C ASP A 40 2.15 22.59 8.92
N ARG A 41 1.00 22.27 8.30
CA ARG A 41 0.54 20.89 8.02
C ARG A 41 1.58 20.04 7.29
N ALA A 42 2.22 20.61 6.26
CA ALA A 42 3.22 19.90 5.48
C ALA A 42 4.56 19.82 6.22
N ALA A 43 4.95 20.87 6.94
CA ALA A 43 6.17 20.90 7.75
C ALA A 43 6.15 19.84 8.87
N LEU A 44 4.99 19.62 9.49
CA LEU A 44 4.81 18.55 10.48
C LEU A 44 5.10 17.16 9.88
N LEU A 45 4.48 16.82 8.74
CA LEU A 45 4.75 15.53 8.08
C LEU A 45 6.16 15.44 7.51
N GLN A 46 6.72 16.56 7.04
CA GLN A 46 8.06 16.65 6.49
C GLN A 46 9.12 16.20 7.49
N ARG A 47 9.03 16.59 8.76
CA ARG A 47 10.02 16.18 9.78
C ARG A 47 9.79 14.77 10.34
N LEU A 48 8.60 14.18 10.11
CA LEU A 48 8.19 12.91 10.72
C LEU A 48 8.22 11.72 9.75
N THR A 49 8.20 11.96 8.44
CA THR A 49 8.05 10.92 7.42
C THR A 49 9.16 10.96 6.37
N THR A 50 9.34 9.86 5.65
CA THR A 50 10.51 9.63 4.79
C THR A 50 10.49 10.35 3.44
N ASN A 51 9.34 10.81 2.94
CA ASN A 51 9.23 11.46 1.63
C ASN A 51 9.00 12.99 1.71
N ASP A 52 9.22 13.69 0.61
CA ASP A 52 9.20 15.16 0.53
C ASP A 52 7.79 15.71 0.37
N VAL A 53 7.08 15.86 1.49
CA VAL A 53 5.68 16.30 1.55
C VAL A 53 5.55 17.81 1.34
N VAL A 54 6.58 18.60 1.67
CA VAL A 54 6.52 20.07 1.56
C VAL A 54 6.48 20.56 0.11
N ARG A 55 6.95 19.75 -0.82
CA ARG A 55 6.98 20.07 -2.26
C ARG A 55 5.65 19.83 -2.96
N LEU A 56 4.72 19.09 -2.33
CA LEU A 56 3.45 18.77 -2.95
C LEU A 56 2.62 20.04 -3.16
N LYS A 57 2.11 20.19 -4.37
CA LYS A 57 1.13 21.21 -4.73
C LYS A 57 -0.29 20.62 -4.69
N PRO A 58 -1.34 21.45 -4.57
CA PRO A 58 -2.71 20.97 -4.70
C PRO A 58 -2.89 20.12 -5.97
N GLY A 59 -3.46 18.93 -5.82
CA GLY A 59 -3.63 17.94 -6.87
C GLY A 59 -2.51 16.90 -6.98
N GLU A 60 -1.42 17.07 -6.24
CA GLU A 60 -0.33 16.10 -6.15
C GLU A 60 -0.46 15.22 -4.91
N GLY A 61 0.15 14.04 -4.97
CA GLY A 61 0.27 13.15 -3.83
C GLY A 61 1.53 12.31 -3.89
N THR A 62 1.82 11.64 -2.78
CA THR A 62 2.98 10.74 -2.69
C THR A 62 2.77 9.68 -1.62
N ARG A 63 3.43 8.53 -1.75
CA ARG A 63 3.66 7.64 -0.61
C ARG A 63 4.75 8.20 0.29
N THR A 64 4.61 7.98 1.59
CA THR A 64 5.65 8.27 2.58
C THR A 64 5.55 7.23 3.69
N VAL A 65 6.64 6.98 4.41
CA VAL A 65 6.65 6.02 5.52
C VAL A 65 6.80 6.77 6.83
N LEU A 66 5.94 6.46 7.79
CA LEU A 66 6.16 6.85 9.17
C LEU A 66 7.10 5.82 9.79
N VAL A 67 8.24 6.27 10.31
CA VAL A 67 9.25 5.39 10.91
C VAL A 67 9.60 5.81 12.33
N ASN A 68 10.14 4.89 13.11
CA ASN A 68 10.77 5.22 14.39
C ASN A 68 12.22 5.71 14.20
N HIS A 69 12.90 6.06 15.30
CA HIS A 69 14.30 6.51 15.26
C HIS A 69 15.28 5.44 14.77
N HIS A 70 14.88 4.17 14.75
CA HIS A 70 15.62 3.05 14.15
C HIS A 70 15.25 2.79 12.68
N ALA A 71 14.54 3.72 12.03
CA ALA A 71 14.01 3.61 10.66
C ALA A 71 13.04 2.45 10.42
N ARG A 72 12.49 1.83 11.48
CA ARG A 72 11.51 0.74 11.35
C ARG A 72 10.14 1.28 10.99
N ILE A 73 9.42 0.54 10.14
CA ILE A 73 8.12 0.94 9.60
C ILE A 73 7.08 0.91 10.72
N LEU A 74 6.46 2.08 10.97
CA LEU A 74 5.29 2.21 11.85
C LEU A 74 3.99 2.20 11.04
N ASP A 75 3.99 2.88 9.88
CA ASP A 75 2.86 2.92 8.96
C ASP A 75 3.35 3.32 7.55
N VAL A 76 2.67 2.84 6.52
CA VAL A 76 2.87 3.27 5.13
C VAL A 76 1.70 4.15 4.73
N LEU A 77 2.00 5.40 4.43
CA LEU A 77 1.01 6.45 4.23
C LEU A 77 0.95 6.86 2.76
N THR A 78 -0.24 7.25 2.30
CA THR A 78 -0.38 8.05 1.08
C THR A 78 -0.87 9.44 1.46
N VAL A 79 -0.15 10.47 1.04
CA VAL A 79 -0.48 11.88 1.32
C VAL A 79 -0.96 12.51 0.04
N TYR A 80 -2.14 13.13 0.09
CA TYR A 80 -2.71 13.92 -0.99
C TYR A 80 -2.77 15.40 -0.57
N ALA A 81 -2.21 16.28 -1.40
CA ALA A 81 -2.33 17.71 -1.20
C ALA A 81 -3.62 18.22 -1.84
N LEU A 82 -4.58 18.60 -1.00
CA LEU A 82 -5.80 19.29 -1.41
C LEU A 82 -5.65 20.80 -1.19
N PRO A 83 -6.49 21.65 -1.81
CA PRO A 83 -6.33 23.11 -1.71
C PRO A 83 -6.19 23.62 -0.28
N GLU A 84 -7.04 23.12 0.63
CA GLU A 84 -7.13 23.63 2.01
C GLU A 84 -6.39 22.78 3.05
N HIS A 85 -6.06 21.53 2.74
CA HIS A 85 -5.52 20.57 3.71
C HIS A 85 -4.76 19.44 3.03
N LEU A 86 -4.01 18.66 3.81
CA LEU A 86 -3.50 17.37 3.39
C LEU A 86 -4.48 16.28 3.84
N LEU A 87 -4.80 15.35 2.95
CA LEU A 87 -5.47 14.11 3.29
C LEU A 87 -4.42 13.00 3.39
N VAL A 88 -4.28 12.40 4.56
CA VAL A 88 -3.32 11.32 4.83
C VAL A 88 -4.09 10.02 4.98
N VAL A 89 -3.88 9.11 4.03
CA VAL A 89 -4.45 7.76 4.07
C VAL A 89 -3.46 6.84 4.76
N THR A 90 -3.94 6.12 5.78
CA THR A 90 -3.18 5.16 6.60
C THR A 90 -3.52 3.74 6.21
N GLN A 91 -2.70 2.78 6.65
CA GLN A 91 -3.13 1.39 6.61
C GLN A 91 -4.36 1.16 7.51
N PRO A 92 -5.16 0.09 7.24
CA PRO A 92 -6.35 -0.22 8.03
C PRO A 92 -6.11 -0.31 9.53
N GLY A 93 -6.92 0.41 10.31
CA GLY A 93 -6.86 0.45 11.77
C GLY A 93 -5.80 1.37 12.38
N SER A 94 -5.05 2.13 11.57
CA SER A 94 -3.93 2.96 12.07
C SER A 94 -4.28 4.43 12.31
N SER A 95 -5.39 4.96 11.79
CA SER A 95 -5.71 6.41 11.85
C SER A 95 -5.71 6.99 13.26
N GLY A 96 -6.37 6.32 14.22
CA GLY A 96 -6.44 6.80 15.60
C GLY A 96 -5.08 6.80 16.32
N GLN A 97 -4.18 5.88 15.95
CA GLN A 97 -2.80 5.89 16.45
C GLN A 97 -1.99 7.01 15.80
N LEU A 98 -2.09 7.16 14.47
CA LEU A 98 -1.42 8.23 13.74
C LEU A 98 -1.87 9.61 14.23
N GLY A 99 -3.18 9.85 14.36
CA GLY A 99 -3.74 11.12 14.80
C GLY A 99 -3.19 11.53 16.16
N ARG A 100 -3.22 10.64 17.16
CA ARG A 100 -2.64 10.88 18.49
C ARG A 100 -1.13 11.10 18.44
N PHE A 101 -0.42 10.33 17.62
CA PHE A 101 1.02 10.51 17.43
C PHE A 101 1.33 11.90 16.88
N LEU A 102 0.66 12.31 15.81
CA LEU A 102 0.86 13.62 15.18
C LEU A 102 0.50 14.77 16.13
N GLN A 103 -0.62 14.67 16.85
CA GLN A 103 -1.02 15.65 17.87
C GLN A 103 0.05 15.82 18.96
N GLY A 104 0.65 14.72 19.44
CA GLY A 104 1.76 14.77 20.39
C GLY A 104 3.07 15.33 19.83
N LYS A 105 3.14 15.61 18.52
CA LYS A 105 4.30 16.24 17.85
C LYS A 105 4.05 17.69 17.44
N ILE A 106 2.91 18.26 17.80
CA ILE A 106 2.58 19.68 17.59
C ILE A 106 3.25 20.48 18.71
N PHE A 107 4.12 21.44 18.34
CA PHE A 107 4.69 22.39 19.28
C PHE A 107 3.80 23.63 19.42
N PHE A 108 4.00 24.42 20.48
CA PHE A 108 3.14 25.57 20.82
C PHE A 108 2.96 26.60 19.68
N ASN A 109 3.94 26.71 18.77
CA ASN A 109 3.91 27.63 17.63
C ASN A 109 3.41 27.00 16.33
N ASP A 110 3.26 25.68 16.24
CA ASP A 110 2.79 25.02 15.03
C ASP A 110 1.30 25.37 14.80
N LYS A 111 0.97 25.88 13.61
CA LYS A 111 -0.39 26.15 13.16
C LYS A 111 -0.89 24.97 12.34
N VAL A 112 -1.25 23.90 13.04
CA VAL A 112 -1.74 22.66 12.43
C VAL A 112 -2.90 22.06 13.23
N THR A 113 -3.91 21.56 12.54
CA THR A 113 -4.97 20.73 13.12
C THR A 113 -4.87 19.32 12.54
N VAL A 114 -5.18 18.32 13.37
CA VAL A 114 -5.14 16.90 13.01
C VAL A 114 -6.48 16.28 13.40
N GLU A 115 -7.19 15.75 12.41
CA GLU A 115 -8.54 15.23 12.56
C GLU A 115 -8.64 13.87 11.88
N ASP A 116 -9.10 12.84 12.59
CA ASP A 116 -9.45 11.56 11.99
C ASP A 116 -10.84 11.69 11.36
N VAL A 117 -10.92 11.65 10.03
CA VAL A 117 -12.17 11.79 9.26
C VAL A 117 -12.66 10.44 8.74
N SER A 118 -12.08 9.33 9.17
CA SER A 118 -12.34 7.99 8.63
C SER A 118 -13.82 7.60 8.75
N SER A 119 -14.47 7.88 9.87
CA SER A 119 -15.88 7.51 10.12
C SER A 119 -16.89 8.36 9.36
N GLY A 120 -16.51 9.55 8.89
CA GLY A 120 -17.36 10.47 8.13
C GLY A 120 -17.21 10.33 6.62
N THR A 121 -16.26 9.52 6.15
CA THR A 121 -15.88 9.43 4.74
C THR A 121 -15.87 8.00 4.23
N LEU A 122 -16.21 7.82 2.96
CA LEU A 122 -16.06 6.58 2.22
C LEU A 122 -14.77 6.58 1.40
N GLN A 123 -14.24 5.39 1.16
CA GLN A 123 -13.10 5.16 0.28
C GLN A 123 -13.36 3.90 -0.57
N LEU A 124 -13.61 4.10 -1.86
CA LEU A 124 -13.81 3.02 -2.81
C LEU A 124 -12.59 2.95 -3.73
N GLN A 125 -11.96 1.78 -3.86
CA GLN A 125 -10.90 1.57 -4.83
C GLN A 125 -11.44 0.88 -6.08
N LEU A 126 -10.90 1.23 -7.24
CA LEU A 126 -11.22 0.67 -8.54
C LEU A 126 -9.94 0.15 -9.19
N TYR A 127 -9.99 -1.06 -9.73
CA TYR A 127 -8.84 -1.70 -10.38
C TYR A 127 -9.23 -2.30 -11.72
N GLY A 128 -8.29 -2.30 -12.66
CA GLY A 128 -8.43 -2.90 -13.98
C GLY A 128 -8.15 -1.93 -15.13
N LYS A 129 -8.05 -2.48 -16.35
CA LYS A 129 -7.63 -1.71 -17.53
C LYS A 129 -8.67 -0.68 -17.98
N GLU A 130 -9.94 -0.90 -17.68
CA GLU A 130 -11.05 -0.06 -18.14
C GLU A 130 -11.44 1.05 -17.14
N VAL A 131 -10.80 1.08 -15.96
CA VAL A 131 -11.07 2.09 -14.92
C VAL A 131 -10.95 3.53 -15.43
N PRO A 132 -9.93 3.93 -16.21
CA PRO A 132 -9.85 5.30 -16.71
C PRO A 132 -11.04 5.70 -17.58
N ALA A 133 -11.48 4.81 -18.48
CA ALA A 133 -12.61 5.07 -19.37
C ALA A 133 -13.91 5.25 -18.57
N LEU A 134 -14.14 4.39 -17.58
CA LEU A 134 -15.29 4.49 -16.68
C LEU A 134 -15.29 5.81 -15.89
N ILE A 135 -14.15 6.23 -15.34
CA ILE A 135 -14.04 7.50 -14.61
C ILE A 135 -14.29 8.70 -15.53
N ASN A 136 -13.71 8.69 -16.74
CA ASN A 136 -13.90 9.75 -17.72
C ASN A 136 -15.39 9.90 -18.09
N GLU A 137 -16.10 8.80 -18.33
CA GLU A 137 -17.53 8.79 -18.60
C GLU A 137 -18.35 9.37 -17.45
N LEU A 138 -18.07 8.96 -16.21
CA LEU A 138 -18.84 9.36 -15.04
C LEU A 138 -18.58 10.81 -14.58
N THR A 139 -17.43 11.39 -14.92
CA THR A 139 -16.98 12.67 -14.32
C THR A 139 -16.53 13.74 -15.31
N SER A 140 -16.46 13.43 -16.61
CA SER A 140 -15.89 14.29 -17.65
C SER A 140 -14.43 14.70 -17.45
N LEU A 141 -13.70 14.05 -16.53
CA LEU A 141 -12.26 14.19 -16.39
C LEU A 141 -11.54 13.44 -17.52
N ASP A 142 -10.27 13.78 -17.76
CA ASP A 142 -9.34 12.94 -18.53
C ASP A 142 -8.26 12.42 -17.59
N VAL A 143 -8.43 11.18 -17.13
CA VAL A 143 -7.57 10.59 -16.09
C VAL A 143 -6.49 9.64 -16.64
N GLN A 144 -6.47 9.40 -17.96
CA GLN A 144 -5.62 8.37 -18.59
C GLN A 144 -4.13 8.58 -18.31
N SER A 145 -3.69 9.85 -18.35
CA SER A 145 -2.29 10.25 -18.24
C SER A 145 -1.88 10.71 -16.83
N TRP A 146 -2.79 10.71 -15.86
CA TRP A 146 -2.52 11.19 -14.51
C TRP A 146 -1.31 10.50 -13.89
N PRO A 147 -0.34 11.20 -13.28
CA PRO A 147 0.71 10.52 -12.52
C PRO A 147 0.12 9.75 -11.33
N VAL A 148 0.81 8.71 -10.86
CA VAL A 148 0.41 7.99 -9.64
C VAL A 148 0.31 9.00 -8.49
N HIS A 149 -0.76 8.89 -7.69
CA HIS A 149 -1.14 9.79 -6.61
C HIS A 149 -1.61 11.20 -7.01
N HIS A 150 -1.78 11.48 -8.30
CA HIS A 150 -2.56 12.66 -8.71
C HIS A 150 -3.99 12.54 -8.17
N ILE A 151 -4.55 13.66 -7.72
CA ILE A 151 -5.89 13.74 -7.15
C ILE A 151 -6.64 14.97 -7.66
N GLN A 152 -7.91 14.83 -8.01
CA GLN A 152 -8.73 15.96 -8.43
C GLN A 152 -10.17 15.81 -7.92
N ALA A 153 -10.82 16.95 -7.67
CA ALA A 153 -12.25 16.98 -7.37
C ALA A 153 -13.04 16.67 -8.64
N ALA A 154 -14.13 15.93 -8.47
CA ALA A 154 -15.06 15.56 -9.53
C ALA A 154 -16.49 15.53 -8.98
N THR A 155 -17.44 15.35 -9.88
CA THR A 155 -18.83 15.09 -9.52
C THR A 155 -19.27 13.77 -10.16
N ILE A 156 -19.88 12.88 -9.37
CA ILE A 156 -20.54 11.65 -9.84
C ILE A 156 -22.02 11.81 -9.53
N GLY A 157 -22.85 11.95 -10.55
CA GLY A 157 -24.26 12.32 -10.36
C GLY A 157 -24.38 13.71 -9.70
N ASN A 158 -24.88 13.75 -8.47
CA ASN A 158 -24.95 14.96 -7.63
C ASN A 158 -23.91 14.98 -6.49
N ALA A 159 -23.10 13.93 -6.37
CA ALA A 159 -22.13 13.79 -5.29
C ALA A 159 -20.79 14.44 -5.64
N GLN A 160 -20.28 15.28 -4.74
CA GLN A 160 -18.91 15.79 -4.79
C GLN A 160 -17.95 14.72 -4.28
N VAL A 161 -16.93 14.40 -5.08
CA VAL A 161 -15.95 13.35 -4.78
C VAL A 161 -14.53 13.85 -5.06
N TRP A 162 -13.56 13.20 -4.43
CA TRP A 162 -12.16 13.26 -4.86
C TRP A 162 -11.80 11.95 -5.55
N ILE A 163 -11.15 12.05 -6.71
CA ILE A 163 -10.65 10.90 -7.45
C ILE A 163 -9.13 10.98 -7.47
N ALA A 164 -8.46 9.91 -7.07
CA ALA A 164 -7.01 9.81 -7.08
C ALA A 164 -6.52 8.60 -7.87
N ARG A 165 -5.44 8.74 -8.63
CA ARG A 165 -4.74 7.58 -9.19
C ARG A 165 -3.94 6.90 -8.08
N THR A 166 -3.99 5.58 -8.00
CA THR A 166 -3.19 4.78 -7.06
C THR A 166 -2.37 3.73 -7.80
N LEU A 167 -1.57 2.98 -7.05
CA LEU A 167 -0.83 1.84 -7.58
C LEU A 167 -1.80 0.79 -8.12
N PRO A 168 -1.57 0.23 -9.31
CA PRO A 168 -2.46 -0.77 -9.89
C PRO A 168 -2.25 -2.15 -9.24
N LEU A 169 -3.34 -2.94 -9.13
CA LEU A 169 -3.31 -4.39 -8.90
C LEU A 169 -3.51 -5.19 -10.20
N GLY A 170 -3.61 -4.49 -11.32
CA GLY A 170 -3.99 -4.98 -12.64
C GLY A 170 -4.44 -3.77 -13.47
N GLY A 171 -3.88 -3.59 -14.67
CA GLY A 171 -4.19 -2.41 -15.50
C GLY A 171 -3.92 -1.08 -14.77
N SER A 172 -4.98 -0.35 -14.42
CA SER A 172 -4.93 0.90 -13.65
C SER A 172 -5.57 0.75 -12.26
N GLY A 173 -5.18 1.62 -11.32
CA GLY A 173 -5.78 1.73 -9.99
C GLY A 173 -6.23 3.16 -9.71
N PHE A 174 -7.44 3.32 -9.17
CA PHE A 174 -7.98 4.60 -8.72
C PHE A 174 -8.69 4.47 -7.38
N VAL A 175 -8.79 5.58 -6.66
CA VAL A 175 -9.52 5.69 -5.39
C VAL A 175 -10.52 6.83 -5.50
N VAL A 176 -11.75 6.58 -5.06
CA VAL A 176 -12.81 7.57 -4.92
C VAL A 176 -13.03 7.82 -3.43
N PHE A 177 -12.82 9.06 -3.00
CA PHE A 177 -13.16 9.51 -1.66
C PHE A 177 -14.41 10.39 -1.71
N ALA A 178 -15.33 10.19 -0.77
CA ALA A 178 -16.48 11.07 -0.61
C ALA A 178 -16.91 11.14 0.85
N GLN A 179 -17.72 12.14 1.19
CA GLN A 179 -18.41 12.16 2.48
C GLN A 179 -19.49 11.08 2.52
N ASN A 180 -19.82 10.56 3.69
CA ASN A 180 -20.81 9.49 3.82
C ASN A 180 -22.20 9.88 3.31
N GLU A 181 -22.57 11.17 3.32
CA GLU A 181 -23.82 11.66 2.73
C GLU A 181 -23.90 11.38 1.22
N ALA A 182 -22.76 11.24 0.55
CA ALA A 182 -22.66 10.91 -0.87
C ALA A 182 -22.55 9.40 -1.14
N ARG A 183 -22.57 8.55 -0.11
CA ARG A 183 -22.30 7.11 -0.24
C ARG A 183 -23.24 6.41 -1.20
N GLU A 184 -24.54 6.60 -1.06
CA GLU A 184 -25.53 5.96 -1.90
C GLU A 184 -25.34 6.32 -3.39
N SER A 185 -25.02 7.59 -3.67
CA SER A 185 -24.76 8.06 -5.03
C SER A 185 -23.49 7.44 -5.63
N VAL A 186 -22.41 7.37 -4.84
CA VAL A 186 -21.15 6.75 -5.27
C VAL A 186 -21.31 5.24 -5.47
N GLU A 187 -21.90 4.53 -4.49
CA GLU A 187 -22.13 3.09 -4.59
C GLU A 187 -23.09 2.74 -5.73
N GLY A 188 -24.12 3.57 -5.96
CA GLY A 188 -25.03 3.43 -7.09
C GLY A 188 -24.34 3.57 -8.44
N ALA A 189 -23.42 4.52 -8.58
CA ALA A 189 -22.65 4.71 -9.81
C ALA A 189 -21.73 3.52 -10.16
N PHE A 190 -21.32 2.75 -9.16
CA PHE A 190 -20.48 1.56 -9.32
C PHE A 190 -21.20 0.25 -9.01
N ALA A 191 -22.54 0.24 -8.97
CA ALA A 191 -23.33 -0.91 -8.53
C ALA A 191 -23.14 -2.14 -9.43
N THR A 192 -22.92 -1.92 -10.73
CA THR A 192 -22.67 -2.98 -11.73
C THR A 192 -21.22 -3.45 -11.77
N VAL A 193 -20.30 -2.73 -11.12
CA VAL A 193 -18.88 -3.11 -11.04
C VAL A 193 -18.73 -4.24 -10.01
N PRO A 194 -18.18 -5.41 -10.41
CA PRO A 194 -17.97 -6.54 -9.51
C PRO A 194 -17.11 -6.18 -8.30
N LEU A 195 -17.45 -6.75 -7.15
CA LEU A 195 -16.64 -6.66 -5.94
C LEU A 195 -15.40 -7.54 -6.08
N LEU A 196 -14.24 -6.97 -5.79
CA LEU A 196 -12.99 -7.71 -5.62
C LEU A 196 -12.96 -8.33 -4.22
N ASP A 197 -13.07 -9.65 -4.15
CA ASP A 197 -13.09 -10.38 -2.88
C ASP A 197 -11.70 -10.38 -2.20
N PRO A 198 -11.65 -10.46 -0.85
CA PRO A 198 -10.37 -10.37 -0.13
C PRO A 198 -9.33 -11.42 -0.53
N PRO A 199 -9.66 -12.72 -0.74
CA PRO A 199 -8.70 -13.69 -1.26
C PRO A 199 -8.10 -13.32 -2.63
N THR A 200 -8.92 -12.83 -3.56
CA THR A 200 -8.43 -12.39 -4.87
C THR A 200 -7.58 -11.12 -4.77
N PHE A 201 -7.97 -10.14 -3.94
CA PHE A 201 -7.16 -8.95 -3.65
C PHE A 201 -5.78 -9.35 -3.13
N GLU A 202 -5.77 -10.29 -2.18
CA GLU A 202 -4.58 -10.82 -1.53
C GLU A 202 -3.63 -11.50 -2.53
N VAL A 203 -4.15 -12.28 -3.47
CA VAL A 203 -3.37 -12.84 -4.58
C VAL A 203 -2.76 -11.73 -5.44
N LEU A 204 -3.57 -10.79 -5.92
CA LEU A 204 -3.10 -9.73 -6.83
C LEU A 204 -2.03 -8.85 -6.19
N ARG A 205 -2.16 -8.50 -4.91
CA ARG A 205 -1.14 -7.69 -4.23
C ARG A 205 0.18 -8.46 -4.02
N ILE A 206 0.11 -9.78 -3.82
CA ILE A 206 1.31 -10.65 -3.72
C ILE A 206 1.98 -10.74 -5.09
N GLU A 207 1.22 -10.90 -6.18
CA GLU A 207 1.76 -10.87 -7.54
C GLU A 207 2.49 -9.55 -7.84
N HIS A 208 2.01 -8.44 -7.32
CA HIS A 208 2.65 -7.12 -7.50
C HIS A 208 3.81 -6.86 -6.51
N GLY A 209 4.02 -7.72 -5.51
CA GLY A 209 5.02 -7.48 -4.47
C GLY A 209 4.63 -6.41 -3.45
N TYR A 210 3.35 -6.07 -3.35
CA TYR A 210 2.88 -5.04 -2.42
C TYR A 210 2.73 -5.60 -1.00
N GLY A 211 3.36 -4.92 -0.05
CA GLY A 211 3.31 -5.30 1.36
C GLY A 211 1.99 -4.98 2.05
N ALA A 212 1.70 -5.73 3.12
CA ALA A 212 0.51 -5.58 3.95
C ALA A 212 0.84 -5.21 5.41
N PRO A 213 -0.07 -4.55 6.14
CA PRO A 213 0.14 -4.19 7.54
C PRO A 213 0.34 -5.44 8.42
N ARG A 214 1.24 -5.34 9.40
CA ARG A 214 1.61 -6.44 10.33
C ARG A 214 2.28 -7.65 9.67
N ARG A 215 2.56 -7.58 8.37
CA ARG A 215 3.32 -8.57 7.60
C ARG A 215 4.58 -7.93 7.07
N GLU A 216 4.58 -7.54 5.80
CA GLU A 216 5.71 -6.86 5.19
C GLU A 216 5.89 -5.44 5.73
N HIS A 217 4.80 -4.77 6.14
CA HIS A 217 4.84 -3.47 6.80
C HIS A 217 4.74 -3.69 8.32
N SER A 218 5.90 -3.79 8.97
CA SER A 218 6.02 -3.99 10.40
C SER A 218 7.30 -3.39 10.96
N THR A 219 7.41 -3.36 12.28
CA THR A 219 8.60 -2.83 12.97
C THR A 219 9.84 -3.70 12.82
N GLU A 220 9.74 -4.86 12.17
CA GLU A 220 10.87 -5.76 11.88
C GLU A 220 11.69 -5.28 10.68
N TYR A 221 11.12 -4.45 9.81
CA TYR A 221 11.71 -4.08 8.52
C TYR A 221 11.88 -2.57 8.40
N ILE A 222 12.80 -2.15 7.53
CA ILE A 222 12.97 -0.75 7.12
C ILE A 222 12.43 -0.54 5.70
N PRO A 223 12.04 0.68 5.30
CA PRO A 223 11.44 0.95 3.99
C PRO A 223 12.24 0.40 2.80
N LEU A 224 13.57 0.55 2.83
CA LEU A 224 14.44 0.13 1.73
C LEU A 224 14.53 -1.39 1.56
N GLU A 225 14.28 -2.16 2.62
CA GLU A 225 14.22 -3.63 2.54
C GLU A 225 12.89 -4.10 1.91
N THR A 226 11.84 -3.27 1.99
CA THR A 226 10.45 -3.59 1.61
C THR A 226 10.07 -3.13 0.20
N GLY A 227 11.03 -2.65 -0.60
CA GLY A 227 10.73 -2.09 -1.92
C GLY A 227 10.00 -0.74 -1.88
N LEU A 228 10.03 -0.03 -0.75
CA LEU A 228 9.40 1.29 -0.57
C LEU A 228 10.38 2.44 -0.85
N ALA A 229 11.34 2.24 -1.76
CA ALA A 229 12.34 3.25 -2.09
C ALA A 229 11.70 4.51 -2.72
N ASP A 230 10.60 4.36 -3.47
CA ASP A 230 9.81 5.47 -4.02
C ASP A 230 9.08 6.28 -2.93
N ALA A 231 8.87 5.70 -1.74
CA ALA A 231 8.29 6.37 -0.59
C ALA A 231 9.36 7.06 0.29
N VAL A 232 10.60 7.16 -0.17
CA VAL A 232 11.72 7.80 0.53
C VAL A 232 12.33 8.88 -0.36
N SER A 233 12.46 10.10 0.16
CA SER A 233 13.27 11.13 -0.49
C SER A 233 14.68 11.10 0.08
N PHE A 234 15.66 10.91 -0.80
CA PHE A 234 17.09 10.98 -0.47
C PHE A 234 17.65 12.40 -0.56
N THR A 235 16.84 13.37 -0.99
CA THR A 235 17.26 14.75 -1.22
C THR A 235 16.57 15.76 -0.29
N LYS A 236 15.58 15.34 0.50
CA LYS A 236 14.93 16.19 1.50
C LYS A 236 15.81 16.42 2.74
N GLY A 237 15.45 17.44 3.52
CA GLY A 237 16.07 17.73 4.81
C GLY A 237 15.78 16.69 5.89
N CYS A 238 16.14 17.01 7.14
CA CYS A 238 16.10 16.06 8.24
C CYS A 238 14.70 15.55 8.60
N TYR A 239 14.61 14.25 8.87
CA TYR A 239 13.43 13.58 9.37
C TYR A 239 13.82 12.43 10.33
N VAL A 240 12.86 11.94 11.11
CA VAL A 240 13.06 10.83 12.06
C VAL A 240 13.57 9.57 11.34
N GLY A 241 14.68 8.99 11.80
CA GLY A 241 15.25 7.76 11.23
C GLY A 241 16.09 7.94 9.96
N GLN A 242 16.27 9.18 9.48
CA GLN A 242 17.03 9.47 8.26
C GLN A 242 18.46 8.92 8.28
N GLU A 243 19.19 9.03 9.40
CA GLU A 243 20.60 8.63 9.49
C GLU A 243 20.79 7.16 9.06
N ILE A 244 19.89 6.28 9.49
CA ILE A 244 19.95 4.85 9.17
C ILE A 244 19.64 4.64 7.68
N ILE A 245 18.60 5.29 7.16
CA ILE A 245 18.20 5.17 5.75
C ILE A 245 19.33 5.67 4.83
N ALA A 246 19.89 6.84 5.10
CA ALA A 246 20.99 7.42 4.34
C ALA A 246 22.26 6.56 4.42
N ARG A 247 22.54 5.96 5.58
CA ARG A 247 23.66 5.03 5.74
C ARG A 247 23.47 3.73 4.93
N MET A 248 22.25 3.22 4.86
CA MET A 248 21.95 2.00 4.07
C MET A 248 22.07 2.27 2.57
N GLU A 249 21.55 3.42 2.11
CA GLU A 249 21.61 3.86 0.71
C GLU A 249 23.05 4.11 0.25
N SER A 250 23.81 4.97 0.94
CA SER A 250 25.20 5.32 0.58
C SER A 250 26.15 4.12 0.53
N ARG A 251 25.89 3.07 1.31
CA ARG A 251 26.73 1.87 1.35
C ARG A 251 26.26 0.77 0.40
N ASN A 252 25.10 0.93 -0.22
CA ASN A 252 24.41 -0.09 -1.02
C ASN A 252 24.39 -1.47 -0.33
N ARG A 253 24.15 -1.49 0.98
CA ARG A 253 24.21 -2.69 1.83
C ARG A 253 22.94 -2.82 2.65
N LEU A 254 21.92 -3.44 2.08
CA LEU A 254 20.74 -3.88 2.81
C LEU A 254 21.01 -5.22 3.49
N ALA A 255 20.47 -5.44 4.68
CA ALA A 255 20.62 -6.72 5.38
C ALA A 255 19.67 -7.76 4.77
N LYS A 256 18.41 -7.37 4.58
CA LYS A 256 17.38 -8.19 3.94
C LYS A 256 16.79 -7.50 2.71
N ARG A 257 16.08 -8.28 1.89
CA ARG A 257 15.25 -7.78 0.79
C ARG A 257 13.95 -8.55 0.75
N LEU A 258 12.84 -7.84 0.54
CA LEU A 258 11.56 -8.42 0.16
C LEU A 258 11.70 -9.02 -1.25
N ILE A 259 11.35 -10.29 -1.38
CA ILE A 259 11.41 -11.05 -2.63
C ILE A 259 10.10 -11.79 -2.88
N GLY A 260 9.89 -12.21 -4.13
CA GLY A 260 8.85 -13.16 -4.49
C GLY A 260 9.36 -14.59 -4.34
N LEU A 261 8.46 -15.50 -4.02
CA LEU A 261 8.72 -16.93 -3.92
C LEU A 261 7.74 -17.69 -4.81
N ARG A 262 8.25 -18.53 -5.71
CA ARG A 262 7.45 -19.59 -6.35
C ARG A 262 7.55 -20.84 -5.49
N LEU A 263 6.44 -21.29 -4.94
CA LEU A 263 6.37 -22.42 -4.00
C LEU A 263 5.99 -23.69 -4.77
N GLU A 264 6.60 -24.83 -4.43
CA GLU A 264 6.22 -26.12 -5.02
C GLU A 264 4.79 -26.52 -4.65
N ARG A 265 4.38 -26.20 -3.42
CA ARG A 265 3.01 -26.38 -2.92
C ARG A 265 2.66 -25.27 -1.94
N ALA A 266 1.37 -25.09 -1.69
CA ALA A 266 0.89 -24.08 -0.76
C ALA A 266 1.38 -24.35 0.68
N VAL A 267 1.84 -23.30 1.35
CA VAL A 267 2.32 -23.33 2.75
C VAL A 267 1.73 -22.17 3.51
N GLU A 268 1.47 -22.36 4.80
CA GLU A 268 1.05 -21.26 5.69
C GLU A 268 2.17 -20.21 5.85
N PRO A 269 1.83 -18.91 5.87
CA PRO A 269 2.80 -17.86 6.11
C PRO A 269 3.28 -17.83 7.58
N GLY A 270 4.34 -17.09 7.86
CA GLY A 270 4.91 -16.89 9.19
C GLY A 270 6.09 -17.82 9.53
N GLY A 271 6.43 -18.76 8.64
CA GLY A 271 7.57 -19.66 8.78
C GLY A 271 8.92 -19.01 8.45
N LYS A 272 10.00 -19.70 8.80
CA LYS A 272 11.37 -19.35 8.40
C LYS A 272 11.70 -19.90 7.01
N LEU A 273 12.50 -19.15 6.26
CA LEU A 273 13.12 -19.61 5.02
C LEU A 273 14.50 -20.19 5.35
N MET A 274 14.76 -21.40 4.87
CA MET A 274 16.01 -22.12 5.14
C MET A 274 16.80 -22.34 3.86
N HIS A 275 18.13 -22.30 3.94
CA HIS A 275 19.03 -22.73 2.87
C HIS A 275 20.19 -23.50 3.51
N GLU A 276 20.43 -24.74 3.07
CA GLU A 276 21.45 -25.63 3.65
C GLU A 276 21.34 -25.72 5.20
N ASN A 277 20.13 -25.91 5.73
CA ASN A 277 19.81 -25.96 7.16
C ASN A 277 20.10 -24.67 7.95
N LYS A 278 20.31 -23.53 7.28
CA LYS A 278 20.49 -22.21 7.93
C LYS A 278 19.31 -21.30 7.66
N GLU A 279 18.88 -20.56 8.67
CA GLU A 279 17.87 -19.51 8.52
C GLU A 279 18.41 -18.36 7.66
N VAL A 280 17.76 -18.16 6.52
CA VAL A 280 18.07 -17.09 5.57
C VAL A 280 17.00 -16.02 5.49
N GLY A 281 15.84 -16.21 6.12
CA GLY A 281 14.74 -15.27 5.97
C GLY A 281 13.44 -15.70 6.63
N ASP A 282 12.38 -14.97 6.27
CA ASP A 282 11.04 -15.08 6.80
C ASP A 282 10.04 -15.15 5.63
N LEU A 283 9.09 -16.09 5.69
CA LEU A 283 7.96 -16.20 4.78
C LEU A 283 6.81 -15.36 5.35
N THR A 284 6.41 -14.28 4.69
CA THR A 284 5.48 -13.30 5.29
C THR A 284 4.05 -13.42 4.74
N SER A 285 3.90 -13.81 3.48
CA SER A 285 2.60 -13.98 2.83
C SER A 285 2.64 -15.14 1.85
N THR A 286 1.53 -15.87 1.71
CA THR A 286 1.37 -16.93 0.71
C THR A 286 -0.02 -16.88 0.09
N ALA A 287 -0.13 -17.35 -1.15
CA ALA A 287 -1.39 -17.47 -1.86
C ALA A 287 -1.29 -18.46 -3.02
N ILE A 288 -2.44 -18.85 -3.58
CA ILE A 288 -2.55 -19.64 -4.81
C ILE A 288 -3.05 -18.73 -5.94
N SER A 289 -2.12 -18.34 -6.82
CA SER A 289 -2.39 -17.53 -8.00
C SER A 289 -2.91 -18.40 -9.15
N PRO A 290 -3.97 -17.98 -9.87
CA PRO A 290 -4.39 -18.64 -11.11
C PRO A 290 -3.31 -18.62 -12.19
N ARG A 291 -2.44 -17.61 -12.17
CA ARG A 291 -1.39 -17.38 -13.19
C ARG A 291 -0.09 -18.09 -12.84
N PHE A 292 0.31 -18.06 -11.58
CA PHE A 292 1.64 -18.47 -11.13
C PHE A 292 1.63 -19.70 -10.20
N GLY A 293 0.45 -20.24 -9.87
CA GLY A 293 0.33 -21.32 -8.89
C GLY A 293 0.62 -20.83 -7.46
N PRO A 294 1.13 -21.70 -6.58
CA PRO A 294 1.50 -21.32 -5.22
C PRO A 294 2.65 -20.30 -5.20
N ILE A 295 2.40 -19.13 -4.63
CA ILE A 295 3.36 -18.03 -4.54
C ILE A 295 3.41 -17.46 -3.13
N GLY A 296 4.45 -16.69 -2.83
CA GLY A 296 4.55 -15.95 -1.59
C GLY A 296 5.46 -14.74 -1.65
N LEU A 297 5.39 -13.94 -0.59
CA LEU A 297 6.35 -12.89 -0.28
C LEU A 297 7.18 -13.33 0.92
N GLY A 298 8.45 -12.92 0.93
CA GLY A 298 9.30 -13.14 2.08
C GLY A 298 10.50 -12.21 2.08
N TYR A 299 11.12 -12.06 3.23
CA TYR A 299 12.39 -11.35 3.35
C TYR A 299 13.52 -12.34 3.42
N VAL A 300 14.50 -12.22 2.55
CA VAL A 300 15.75 -13.01 2.60
C VAL A 300 16.94 -12.11 2.82
N ARG A 301 18.02 -12.64 3.40
CA ARG A 301 19.32 -11.95 3.41
C ARG A 301 19.69 -11.53 1.99
N THR A 302 20.27 -10.34 1.82
CA THR A 302 20.59 -9.81 0.47
C THR A 302 21.42 -10.76 -0.40
N ALA A 303 22.34 -11.53 0.19
CA ALA A 303 23.12 -12.52 -0.54
C ALA A 303 22.28 -13.68 -1.13
N MET A 304 21.09 -13.92 -0.58
CA MET A 304 20.13 -14.93 -1.03
C MET A 304 19.04 -14.36 -1.95
N ALA A 305 19.00 -13.04 -2.14
CA ALA A 305 18.04 -12.36 -3.00
C ALA A 305 18.44 -12.43 -4.48
N VAL A 306 18.89 -13.61 -4.93
CA VAL A 306 19.29 -13.88 -6.31
C VAL A 306 18.20 -14.74 -6.96
N PRO A 307 17.57 -14.31 -8.06
CA PRO A 307 16.56 -15.10 -8.76
C PRO A 307 17.07 -16.50 -9.09
N GLY A 308 16.21 -17.50 -8.88
CA GLY A 308 16.56 -18.90 -9.08
C GLY A 308 17.09 -19.62 -7.84
N THR A 309 17.48 -18.89 -6.79
CA THR A 309 17.97 -19.49 -5.54
C THR A 309 16.89 -20.34 -4.88
N ALA A 310 17.21 -21.59 -4.56
CA ALA A 310 16.31 -22.50 -3.87
C ALA A 310 16.39 -22.31 -2.34
N VAL A 311 15.24 -22.24 -1.68
CA VAL A 311 15.09 -22.18 -0.23
C VAL A 311 13.98 -23.14 0.22
N GLU A 312 14.02 -23.61 1.46
CA GLU A 312 12.92 -24.35 2.07
C GLU A 312 11.99 -23.37 2.79
N ALA A 313 10.70 -23.42 2.49
CA ALA A 313 9.66 -22.55 3.02
C ALA A 313 8.82 -23.23 4.13
N GLY A 314 9.45 -24.10 4.91
CA GLY A 314 8.81 -24.86 5.99
C GLY A 314 8.14 -26.15 5.50
N ALA A 315 7.95 -27.10 6.41
CA ALA A 315 7.36 -28.42 6.15
C ALA A 315 7.99 -29.17 4.95
N GLY A 316 9.30 -28.99 4.70
CA GLY A 316 10.00 -29.62 3.58
C GLY A 316 9.59 -29.10 2.20
N VAL A 317 8.95 -27.93 2.11
CA VAL A 317 8.52 -27.36 0.82
C VAL A 317 9.63 -26.53 0.21
N THR A 318 9.99 -26.86 -1.03
CA THR A 318 10.95 -26.06 -1.79
C THR A 318 10.27 -24.82 -2.36
N ALA A 319 10.98 -23.71 -2.33
CA ALA A 319 10.61 -22.45 -2.95
C ALA A 319 11.78 -21.89 -3.78
N GLN A 320 11.47 -21.19 -4.86
CA GLN A 320 12.44 -20.50 -5.67
C GLN A 320 12.28 -18.98 -5.51
N VAL A 321 13.38 -18.31 -5.18
CA VAL A 321 13.44 -16.84 -5.15
C VAL A 321 13.22 -16.29 -6.56
N VAL A 322 12.33 -15.31 -6.71
CA VAL A 322 12.05 -14.60 -7.95
C VAL A 322 12.01 -13.09 -7.73
N GLU A 323 12.16 -12.32 -8.81
CA GLU A 323 11.99 -10.87 -8.77
C GLU A 323 10.52 -10.47 -8.55
N LEU A 324 10.33 -9.26 -8.04
CA LEU A 324 9.04 -8.61 -7.90
C LEU A 324 8.94 -7.44 -8.89
N PRO A 325 7.77 -7.18 -9.49
CA PRO A 325 6.56 -8.00 -9.43
C PRO A 325 6.76 -9.36 -10.12
N PHE A 326 5.88 -10.32 -9.85
CA PHE A 326 5.94 -11.64 -10.50
C PHE A 326 5.72 -11.49 -12.01
N THR A 327 6.68 -11.99 -12.79
CA THR A 327 6.60 -12.12 -14.25
C THR A 327 6.71 -13.59 -14.66
N TYR A 328 6.42 -13.89 -15.93
CA TYR A 328 6.65 -15.22 -16.50
C TYR A 328 8.14 -15.55 -16.57
#